data_AF-A0AAW9TSR2-F1
#
_entry.id   AF-A0AAW9TSR2-F1
#
_cell.length_a   1.000
_cell.length_b   1.000
_cell.length_c   1.000
_cell.angle_alpha   90.00
_cell.angle_beta   90.00
_cell.angle_gamma   90.00
#
_symmetry.space_group_name_H-M   'P 1'
#
loop_
_entity.id
_entity.type
_entity.pdbx_description
1 polymer ?
#
loop_
_entity_poly.entity_id
_entity_poly.type
_entity_poly.pdbx_seq_one_letter_code
_entity_poly.pdbx_strand_id
1 'polypeptide(L)'
;MKAQLLQRSRTEISESAFYEVVVWHVPSRVPGSVHPYKYRLALVIEGECVLRYDNERGKGDHRHMLGKEEPIEFISLAALLADFKADAERILG
;
A
#
# COMPACT_ATOMS: atom_id res chain seq x y z
N MET A 1 12.15 2.49 20.66
CA MET A 1 12.71 1.99 19.37
C MET A 1 12.56 3.05 18.29
N LYS A 2 13.40 3.03 17.26
CA LYS A 2 13.24 3.86 16.05
C LYS A 2 12.45 3.07 15.00
N ALA A 3 11.88 3.76 14.01
CA ALA A 3 11.27 3.09 12.86
C ALA A 3 12.34 2.35 12.04
N GLN A 4 11.99 1.17 11.53
CA GLN A 4 12.84 0.33 10.69
C GLN A 4 12.20 0.20 9.31
N LEU A 5 12.94 0.53 8.26
CA LEU A 5 12.51 0.28 6.89
C LEU A 5 12.61 -1.23 6.63
N LEU A 6 11.47 -1.86 6.33
CA LEU A 6 11.41 -3.28 5.98
C LEU A 6 11.54 -3.48 4.47
N GLN A 7 10.85 -2.64 3.69
CA GLN A 7 10.87 -2.71 2.24
C GLN A 7 10.75 -1.33 1.63
N ARG A 8 11.57 -1.06 0.62
CA ARG A 8 11.40 0.03 -0.33
C ARG A 8 11.80 -0.50 -1.70
N SER A 9 10.83 -0.75 -2.55
CA SER A 9 11.04 -1.28 -3.90
C SER A 9 10.12 -0.60 -4.88
N ARG A 10 10.61 -0.47 -6.11
CA ARG A 10 9.84 -0.06 -7.27
C ARG A 10 10.05 -1.10 -8.36
N THR A 11 8.96 -1.57 -8.95
CA THR A 11 9.00 -2.54 -10.05
C THR A 11 8.32 -1.93 -11.25
N GLU A 12 9.07 -1.75 -12.33
CA GLU A 12 8.51 -1.35 -13.62
C GLU A 12 7.68 -2.50 -14.21
N ILE A 13 6.48 -2.18 -14.70
CA ILE A 13 5.58 -3.08 -15.41
C ILE A 13 5.69 -2.84 -16.93
N SER A 14 5.77 -1.57 -17.33
CA SER A 14 5.93 -1.11 -18.71
C SER A 14 6.64 0.24 -18.73
N GLU A 15 6.80 0.86 -19.90
CA GLU A 15 7.34 2.22 -20.03
C GLU A 15 6.52 3.28 -19.29
N SER A 16 5.22 3.03 -19.08
CA SER A 16 4.28 3.97 -18.46
C SER A 16 3.69 3.49 -17.15
N ALA A 17 3.98 2.26 -16.71
CA ALA A 17 3.39 1.68 -15.52
C ALA A 17 4.43 1.08 -14.57
N PHE A 18 4.26 1.31 -13.27
CA PHE A 18 5.07 0.71 -12.22
C PHE A 18 4.28 0.60 -10.92
N TYR A 19 4.68 -0.31 -10.05
CA TYR A 19 4.26 -0.26 -8.64
C TYR A 19 5.42 0.10 -7.71
N GLU A 20 5.10 0.84 -6.66
CA GLU A 20 6.00 1.18 -5.56
C GLU A 20 5.47 0.58 -4.25
N VAL A 21 6.38 -0.02 -3.48
CA VAL A 21 6.09 -0.62 -2.17
C VAL A 21 7.04 -0.02 -1.15
N VAL A 22 6.47 0.63 -0.13
CA VAL A 22 7.20 1.13 1.03
C VAL A 22 6.54 0.60 2.30
N VAL A 23 7.30 -0.13 3.11
CA VAL A 23 6.83 -0.70 4.39
C VAL A 23 7.84 -0.40 5.49
N TRP A 24 7.35 0.14 6.59
CA TRP A 24 8.10 0.42 7.81
C TRP A 24 7.52 -0.37 8.97
N HIS A 25 8.38 -0.92 9.82
CA HIS A 25 8.03 -1.30 11.19
C HIS A 25 8.21 -0.08 12.08
N VAL A 26 7.16 0.36 12.76
CA VAL A 26 7.13 1.58 13.57
C VAL A 26 7.07 1.25 15.06
N PRO A 27 7.70 2.05 15.93
CA PRO A 27 7.72 1.79 17.38
C PRO A 27 6.36 1.98 18.06
N SER A 28 5.42 2.66 17.39
CA SER A 28 4.05 2.83 17.83
C SER A 28 3.15 2.71 16.63
N ARG A 29 2.06 1.94 16.77
CA ARG A 29 1.06 1.76 15.71
C ARG A 29 0.57 3.11 15.19
N VAL A 30 0.33 3.18 13.88
CA VAL A 30 -0.29 4.37 13.29
C VAL A 30 -1.71 4.50 13.86
N PRO A 31 -2.13 5.68 14.35
CA PRO A 31 -3.51 5.86 14.83
C PRO A 31 -4.53 5.45 13.76
N GLY A 32 -5.45 4.56 14.13
CA GLY A 32 -6.41 3.92 13.21
C GLY A 32 -6.04 2.47 12.85
N SER A 33 -4.77 2.09 12.93
CA SER A 33 -4.31 0.72 12.70
C SER A 33 -4.09 -0.06 14.00
N VAL A 34 -4.17 -1.39 13.93
CA VAL A 34 -3.98 -2.31 15.08
C VAL A 34 -2.64 -3.05 15.06
N HIS A 35 -1.76 -2.73 14.13
CA HIS A 35 -0.46 -3.40 13.91
C HIS A 35 0.70 -2.37 13.88
N PRO A 36 1.97 -2.83 14.04
CA PRO A 36 3.13 -1.94 14.12
C PRO A 36 3.72 -1.60 12.74
N TYR A 37 2.90 -1.46 11.71
CA TYR A 37 3.38 -1.17 10.35
C TYR A 37 2.84 0.17 9.84
N LYS A 38 3.68 0.88 9.10
CA LYS A 38 3.27 2.00 8.25
C LYS A 38 3.62 1.65 6.82
N TYR A 39 2.66 1.74 5.92
CA TYR A 39 2.89 1.34 4.53
C TYR A 39 2.30 2.33 3.53
N ARG A 40 2.84 2.27 2.32
CA ARG A 40 2.32 2.89 1.11
C ARG A 40 2.65 1.95 -0.05
N LEU A 41 1.62 1.37 -0.65
CA LEU A 41 1.71 0.58 -1.87
C LEU A 41 0.96 1.35 -2.96
N ALA A 42 1.55 1.55 -4.13
CA ALA A 42 0.93 2.33 -5.19
C ALA A 42 1.17 1.69 -6.55
N LEU A 43 0.13 1.60 -7.38
CA LEU A 43 0.25 1.38 -8.82
C LEU A 43 0.10 2.75 -9.50
N VAL A 44 1.06 3.07 -10.37
CA VAL A 44 1.06 4.29 -11.16
C VAL A 44 1.02 3.92 -12.64
N ILE A 45 0.11 4.52 -13.40
CA ILE A 45 -0.05 4.35 -14.85
C ILE A 45 -0.11 5.74 -15.47
N GLU A 46 0.73 6.02 -16.47
CA GLU A 46 0.81 7.32 -17.16
C GLU A 46 1.01 8.52 -16.20
N GLY A 47 1.69 8.27 -15.07
CA GLY A 47 1.91 9.27 -14.02
C GLY A 47 0.77 9.43 -13.01
N GLU A 48 -0.35 8.73 -13.20
CA GLU A 48 -1.49 8.76 -12.28
C GLU A 48 -1.48 7.57 -11.31
N CYS A 49 -1.72 7.83 -10.02
CA CYS A 49 -1.86 6.77 -9.01
C CYS A 49 -3.26 6.18 -9.05
N VAL A 50 -3.42 5.06 -9.76
CA VAL A 50 -4.71 4.40 -10.01
C VAL A 50 -5.14 3.44 -8.89
N LEU A 51 -4.16 2.91 -8.14
CA LEU A 51 -4.37 2.07 -6.96
C LEU A 51 -3.42 2.51 -5.85
N ARG A 52 -3.93 2.67 -4.64
CA ARG A 52 -3.09 2.90 -3.45
C ARG A 52 -3.61 2.13 -2.26
N TYR A 53 -2.71 1.51 -1.51
CA TYR A 53 -2.97 0.99 -0.17
C TYR A 53 -2.11 1.78 0.80
N ASP A 54 -2.72 2.41 1.80
CA ASP A 54 -1.99 3.08 2.87
C ASP A 54 -2.78 3.05 4.19
N ASN A 55 -2.11 3.41 5.27
CA ASN A 55 -2.74 3.55 6.57
C ASN A 55 -2.61 4.97 7.12
N GLU A 56 -3.24 5.94 6.44
CA GLU A 56 -3.30 7.34 6.87
C GLU A 56 -3.67 7.49 8.35
N ARG A 57 -2.94 8.37 9.04
CA ARG A 57 -3.15 8.67 10.47
C ARG A 57 -4.57 9.17 10.69
N GLY A 58 -5.32 8.45 11.53
CA GLY A 58 -6.69 8.81 11.90
C GLY A 58 -7.77 8.08 11.11
N LYS A 59 -7.43 7.49 9.95
CA LYS A 59 -8.33 6.65 9.16
C LYS A 59 -8.09 5.17 9.39
N GLY A 60 -6.83 4.78 9.56
CA GLY A 60 -6.43 3.38 9.58
C GLY A 60 -6.24 2.81 8.18
N ASP A 61 -6.29 1.49 8.09
CA ASP A 61 -6.00 0.73 6.88
C ASP A 61 -7.10 0.93 5.82
N HIS A 62 -6.71 1.38 4.62
CA HIS A 62 -7.64 1.58 3.53
C HIS A 62 -6.95 1.48 2.16
N ARG A 63 -7.78 1.36 1.12
CA ARG A 63 -7.34 1.43 -0.27
C ARG A 63 -8.06 2.54 -1.04
N HIS A 64 -7.36 3.08 -2.01
CA HIS A 64 -7.85 3.98 -3.04
C HIS A 64 -7.84 3.21 -4.35
N MET A 65 -9.00 3.01 -4.95
CA MET A 65 -9.13 2.32 -6.24
C MET A 65 -10.17 3.05 -7.08
N LEU A 66 -9.79 3.47 -8.29
CA LEU A 66 -10.69 4.11 -9.26
C LEU A 66 -11.50 5.28 -8.65
N GLY A 67 -10.83 6.12 -7.85
CA GLY A 67 -11.44 7.29 -7.20
C GLY A 67 -12.33 6.98 -5.98
N LYS A 68 -12.39 5.73 -5.54
CA LYS A 68 -13.09 5.33 -4.30
C LYS A 68 -12.09 5.02 -3.21
N GLU A 69 -12.37 5.53 -2.01
CA GLU A 69 -11.65 5.21 -0.79
C GLU A 69 -12.51 4.25 0.04
N GLU A 70 -11.94 3.13 0.47
CA GLU A 70 -12.65 2.18 1.34
C GLU A 70 -11.71 1.53 2.37
N PRO A 71 -12.19 1.28 3.60
CA PRO A 71 -11.40 0.63 4.63
C PRO A 71 -11.08 -0.82 4.22
N ILE A 72 -9.91 -1.30 4.66
CA ILE A 72 -9.51 -2.71 4.53
C ILE A 72 -9.22 -3.31 5.90
N GLU A 73 -9.39 -4.61 6.03
CA GLU A 73 -8.96 -5.33 7.22
C GLU A 73 -7.49 -5.75 7.08
N PHE A 74 -6.62 -5.30 7.98
CA PHE A 74 -5.25 -5.77 8.01
C PHE A 74 -5.17 -7.17 8.65
N ILE A 75 -4.83 -8.18 7.85
CA ILE A 75 -4.60 -9.55 8.32
C ILE A 75 -3.11 -9.79 8.59
N SER A 76 -2.26 -9.51 7.60
CA SER A 76 -0.80 -9.64 7.69
C SER A 76 -0.14 -8.83 6.57
N LEU A 77 1.18 -8.59 6.68
CA LEU A 77 1.93 -7.97 5.58
C LEU A 77 1.88 -8.81 4.30
N ALA A 78 1.92 -10.13 4.42
CA ALA A 78 1.86 -11.02 3.26
C ALA A 78 0.48 -10.93 2.55
N ALA A 79 -0.61 -10.92 3.31
CA ALA A 79 -1.96 -10.74 2.78
C ALA A 79 -2.12 -9.36 2.12
N LEU A 80 -1.67 -8.29 2.79
CA LEU A 80 -1.69 -6.93 2.25
C LEU A 80 -0.97 -6.83 0.89
N LEU A 81 0.22 -7.42 0.78
CA LEU A 81 0.99 -7.42 -0.47
C LEU A 81 0.32 -8.28 -1.56
N ALA A 82 -0.29 -9.40 -1.19
CA ALA A 82 -1.03 -10.27 -2.11
C ALA A 82 -2.29 -9.58 -2.65
N ASP A 83 -3.07 -8.92 -1.78
CA ASP A 83 -4.28 -8.19 -2.16
C ASP A 83 -3.94 -7.01 -3.08
N PHE A 84 -2.91 -6.23 -2.74
CA PHE A 84 -2.41 -5.16 -3.60
C PHE A 84 -2.00 -5.67 -4.98
N LYS A 85 -1.27 -6.79 -5.04
CA LYS A 85 -0.85 -7.39 -6.32
C LYS A 85 -2.05 -7.87 -7.15
N ALA A 86 -3.00 -8.55 -6.51
CA ALA A 86 -4.19 -9.05 -7.20
C ALA A 86 -5.05 -7.91 -7.76
N ASP A 87 -5.19 -6.81 -7.02
CA ASP A 87 -5.88 -5.61 -7.50
C ASP A 87 -5.12 -4.89 -8.61
N ALA A 88 -3.80 -4.81 -8.52
CA ALA A 88 -2.97 -4.25 -9.57
C ALA A 88 -3.09 -5.06 -10.87
N GLU A 89 -3.06 -6.39 -10.79
CA GLU A 89 -3.26 -7.29 -11.93
C GLU A 89 -4.64 -7.09 -12.58
N ARG A 90 -5.71 -6.96 -11.78
CA ARG A 90 -7.06 -6.67 -12.30
C ARG A 90 -7.15 -5.34 -13.05
N ILE A 91 -6.36 -4.35 -12.65
CA ILE A 91 -6.32 -3.03 -13.30
C ILE A 91 -5.50 -3.09 -14.59
N LEU A 92 -4.41 -3.86 -14.60
CA LEU A 92 -3.49 -3.97 -15.74
C LEU A 92 -4.05 -4.81 -16.90
N GLY A 93 -4.98 -5.74 -16.63
CA GLY A 93 -5.62 -6.59 -17.65
C GLY A 93 -5.02 -7.98 -17.71
#